data_AF-A0A2N1NU19-F1
#
_entry.id   AF-A0A2N1NU19-F1
#
_cell.length_a   1.000
_cell.length_b   1.000
_cell.length_c   1.000
_cell.angle_alpha   90.00
_cell.angle_beta   90.00
_cell.angle_gamma   90.00
#
_symmetry.space_group_name_H-M   'P 1'
#
loop_
_entity.id
_entity.type
_entity.pdbx_description
1 polymer ?
#
loop_
_entity_poly.entity_id
_entity_poly.type
_entity_poly.pdbx_seq_one_letter_code
_entity_poly.pdbx_strand_id
1 'polypeptide(L)'
;MATEPSNEDSMVYLYRNHSYCDWRVTLSCDDGQLYKLLYTINLSLSGFIAMTCIILLWFRISRQGCTLFSPKVPGTGFIRPNPVEGFLVWAILWLIGRISFILILWSGKLKGNYFALEIFQELYWTCASTGCAWFVIGTYLQIGNHLNSKQRPWRPNNKLSDGYLLIMTIIVPMTVWPVTAISGYFRDKNNAKIADTLITIRYLLWSLWFGFGAMGSFYFGKELCNILSYHITVAKESNHITVGRVERMQSGLKKIRFTLYIIMLTYLYYFTYCTTASIFRKWLVTHSKSLNIVMFVTYAFFNPLCILFVVATISIR
;
A
#
# COMPACT_ATOMS: atom_id res chain seq x y z
N MET A 1 2.61 -5.18 -55.14
CA MET A 1 3.05 -6.16 -54.12
C MET A 1 3.11 -5.43 -52.80
N ALA A 2 2.05 -5.57 -52.00
CA ALA A 2 2.08 -5.14 -50.61
C ALA A 2 2.94 -6.15 -49.85
N THR A 3 4.10 -5.72 -49.38
CA THR A 3 4.90 -6.48 -48.41
C THR A 3 4.03 -6.71 -47.18
N GLU A 4 3.70 -7.98 -46.90
CA GLU A 4 3.11 -8.37 -45.63
C GLU A 4 3.96 -7.76 -44.50
N PRO A 5 3.36 -7.01 -43.55
CA PRO A 5 4.11 -6.55 -42.41
C PRO A 5 4.62 -7.79 -41.69
N SER A 6 5.94 -7.89 -41.60
CA SER A 6 6.62 -8.90 -40.80
C SER A 6 5.92 -9.02 -39.44
N ASN A 7 5.85 -10.26 -38.94
CA ASN A 7 5.42 -10.68 -37.60
C ASN A 7 6.19 -9.98 -36.45
N GLU A 8 6.36 -8.66 -36.50
CA GLU A 8 6.81 -7.85 -35.38
C GLU A 8 5.69 -7.95 -34.34
N ASP A 9 6.02 -8.60 -33.22
CA ASP A 9 5.12 -8.78 -32.09
C ASP A 9 4.47 -7.43 -31.76
N SER A 10 3.15 -7.37 -31.79
CA SER A 10 2.34 -6.15 -31.65
C SER A 10 2.87 -5.20 -30.56
N MET A 11 3.37 -5.73 -29.44
CA MET A 11 3.96 -4.92 -28.36
C MET A 11 5.23 -4.17 -28.76
N VAL A 12 6.11 -4.78 -29.56
CA VAL A 12 7.35 -4.15 -30.06
C VAL A 12 7.00 -2.96 -30.95
N TYR A 13 6.07 -3.16 -31.87
CA TYR A 13 5.57 -2.11 -32.76
C TYR A 13 4.93 -0.95 -31.97
N LEU A 14 4.10 -1.27 -30.97
CA LEU A 14 3.42 -0.28 -30.14
C LEU A 14 4.37 0.53 -29.25
N TYR A 15 5.42 -0.11 -28.72
CA TYR A 15 6.45 0.60 -27.96
C TYR A 15 7.27 1.55 -28.83
N ARG A 16 7.50 1.18 -30.10
CA ARG A 16 8.31 1.95 -31.05
C ARG A 16 7.55 3.15 -31.64
N ASN A 17 6.25 2.98 -31.90
CA ASN A 17 5.44 3.99 -32.59
C ASN A 17 4.76 5.01 -31.67
N HIS A 18 4.97 4.94 -30.35
CA HIS A 18 4.37 5.86 -29.37
C HIS A 18 2.85 5.99 -29.45
N SER A 19 2.15 5.07 -30.14
CA SER A 19 0.70 5.13 -30.33
C SER A 19 -0.08 4.86 -29.03
N TYR A 20 0.59 4.33 -27.99
CA TYR A 20 0.00 4.06 -26.68
C TYR A 20 0.93 4.48 -25.53
N CYS A 21 0.36 5.03 -24.45
CA CYS A 21 1.09 5.31 -23.22
C CYS A 21 0.99 4.15 -22.22
N ASP A 22 2.13 3.54 -21.92
CA ASP A 22 2.33 2.89 -20.63
C ASP A 22 2.61 3.98 -19.59
N TRP A 23 1.53 4.52 -19.02
CA TRP A 23 1.53 5.65 -18.08
C TRP A 23 2.46 5.47 -16.88
N ARG A 24 2.87 4.22 -16.59
CA ARG A 24 3.84 3.88 -15.55
C ARG A 24 5.23 4.40 -15.84
N VAL A 25 5.62 4.52 -17.11
CA VAL A 25 7.02 4.84 -17.45
C VAL A 25 7.17 5.84 -18.59
N THR A 26 6.11 6.15 -19.34
CA THR A 26 6.17 7.11 -20.44
C THR A 26 4.93 8.00 -20.51
N LEU A 27 5.18 9.28 -20.80
CA LEU A 27 4.18 10.32 -21.05
C LEU A 27 4.31 10.92 -22.45
N SER A 28 5.17 10.37 -23.31
CA SER A 28 5.45 10.87 -24.66
C SER A 28 4.58 10.19 -25.74
N CYS A 29 3.28 10.02 -25.51
CA CYS A 29 2.34 9.48 -26.49
C CYS A 29 1.19 10.47 -26.76
N ASP A 30 0.29 10.13 -27.68
CA ASP A 30 -0.90 10.93 -28.02
C ASP A 30 -1.77 11.27 -26.79
N ASP A 31 -1.90 10.32 -25.85
CA ASP A 31 -2.63 10.50 -24.59
C ASP A 31 -1.82 11.15 -23.47
N GLY A 32 -0.57 11.53 -23.76
CA GLY A 32 0.36 12.06 -22.78
C GLY A 32 -0.16 13.29 -22.05
N GLN A 33 -0.93 14.16 -22.73
CA GLN A 33 -1.51 15.35 -22.10
C GLN A 33 -2.57 15.00 -21.05
N LEU A 34 -3.42 14.02 -21.32
CA LEU A 34 -4.41 13.55 -20.35
C LEU A 34 -3.72 12.95 -19.12
N TYR A 35 -2.73 12.07 -19.32
CA TYR A 35 -1.99 11.50 -18.20
C TYR A 35 -1.20 12.54 -17.41
N LYS A 36 -0.63 13.56 -18.08
CA LYS A 36 0.01 14.70 -17.40
C LYS A 36 -0.99 15.43 -16.51
N LEU A 37 -2.18 15.76 -17.01
CA LEU A 37 -3.24 16.40 -16.22
C LEU A 37 -3.63 15.57 -15.00
N LEU A 38 -3.87 14.27 -15.19
CA LEU A 38 -4.23 13.38 -14.09
C LEU A 38 -3.10 13.25 -13.05
N TYR A 39 -1.84 13.21 -13.50
CA TYR A 39 -0.68 13.26 -12.61
C TYR A 39 -0.56 14.58 -11.86
N THR A 40 -0.91 15.73 -12.47
CA THR A 40 -0.94 17.04 -11.79
C THR A 40 -1.94 17.02 -10.64
N ILE A 41 -3.16 16.52 -10.88
CA ILE A 41 -4.20 16.43 -9.85
C ILE A 41 -3.73 15.49 -8.73
N ASN A 42 -3.10 14.37 -9.09
CA ASN A 42 -2.58 13.41 -8.13
C ASN A 42 -1.43 13.98 -7.29
N LEU A 43 -0.54 14.76 -7.90
CA LEU A 43 0.55 15.46 -7.23
C LEU A 43 0.01 16.42 -6.17
N SER A 44 -0.98 17.25 -6.52
CA SER A 44 -1.61 18.18 -5.59
C SER A 44 -2.28 17.46 -4.42
N LEU A 45 -3.05 16.39 -4.71
CA LEU A 45 -3.70 15.59 -3.67
C LEU A 45 -2.70 14.90 -2.74
N SER A 46 -1.68 14.25 -3.30
CA SER A 46 -0.62 13.58 -2.52
C SER A 46 0.19 14.59 -1.69
N GLY A 47 0.49 15.77 -2.22
CA GLY A 47 1.17 16.84 -1.49
C GLY A 47 0.37 17.30 -0.26
N PHE A 48 -0.93 17.53 -0.44
CA PHE A 48 -1.82 17.91 0.67
C PHE A 48 -1.90 16.83 1.76
N ILE A 49 -2.05 15.56 1.37
CA ILE A 49 -2.11 14.44 2.32
C ILE A 49 -0.75 14.28 3.03
N ALA A 50 0.37 14.47 2.32
CA ALA A 50 1.71 14.35 2.89
C ALA A 50 1.93 15.38 4.00
N MET A 51 1.59 16.65 3.71
CA MET A 51 1.66 17.73 4.70
C MET A 51 0.80 17.41 5.94
N THR A 52 -0.42 16.93 5.73
CA THR A 52 -1.32 16.54 6.83
C THR A 52 -0.71 15.42 7.68
N CYS A 53 -0.14 14.39 7.05
CA CYS A 53 0.50 13.28 7.76
C CYS A 53 1.74 13.73 8.54
N ILE A 54 2.57 14.60 7.96
CA ILE A 54 3.77 15.15 8.60
C ILE A 54 3.39 15.99 9.82
N ILE A 55 2.42 16.90 9.68
CA ILE A 55 1.94 17.74 10.78
C ILE A 55 1.37 16.87 11.90
N LEU A 56 0.55 15.88 11.56
CA LEU A 56 -0.03 14.96 12.55
C LEU A 56 1.04 14.14 13.27
N LEU A 57 2.00 13.57 12.53
CA LEU A 57 3.10 12.80 13.13
C LEU A 57 3.95 13.69 14.06
N TRP A 58 4.31 14.89 13.60
CA TRP A 58 5.07 15.86 14.40
C TRP A 58 4.33 16.24 15.68
N PHE A 59 3.02 16.50 15.59
CA PHE A 59 2.18 16.82 16.75
C PHE A 59 2.15 15.67 17.76
N ARG A 60 1.97 14.43 17.29
CA ARG A 60 1.92 13.24 18.15
C ARG A 60 3.26 12.96 18.85
N ILE A 61 4.37 13.10 18.14
CA ILE A 61 5.70 12.88 18.73
C ILE A 61 6.07 14.04 19.68
N SER A 62 5.97 15.28 19.22
CA SER A 62 6.50 16.44 19.95
C SER A 62 5.60 16.90 21.09
N ARG A 63 4.27 16.86 20.92
CA ARG A 63 3.31 17.34 21.94
C ARG A 63 2.74 16.23 22.79
N GLN A 64 2.47 15.05 22.22
CA GLN A 64 1.87 13.93 22.97
C GLN A 64 2.92 12.94 23.51
N GLY A 65 4.20 13.11 23.18
CA GLY A 65 5.27 12.21 23.62
C GLY A 65 5.15 10.79 23.07
N CYS A 66 4.42 10.58 21.97
CA CYS A 66 4.28 9.27 21.36
C CYS A 66 5.60 8.84 20.70
N THR A 67 6.01 7.59 20.92
CA THR A 67 7.18 7.01 20.25
C THR A 67 6.78 6.28 18.96
N LEU A 68 7.74 5.99 18.08
CA LEU A 68 7.47 5.14 16.89
C LEU A 68 7.37 3.65 17.27
N PHE A 69 8.19 3.25 18.23
CA PHE A 69 8.24 1.89 18.76
C PHE A 69 7.87 1.90 20.24
N SER A 70 7.06 0.92 20.64
CA SER A 70 6.84 0.66 22.06
C SER A 70 8.12 0.13 22.72
N PRO A 71 8.40 0.47 23.99
CA PRO A 71 9.57 -0.03 24.70
C PRO A 71 9.55 -1.56 24.77
N LYS A 72 10.72 -2.18 24.62
CA LYS A 72 10.86 -3.65 24.68
C LYS A 72 10.64 -4.12 26.11
N VAL A 73 9.57 -4.88 26.32
CA VAL A 73 9.32 -5.59 27.58
C VAL A 73 9.83 -7.04 27.43
N PRO A 74 10.56 -7.61 28.40
CA PRO A 74 11.01 -9.01 28.32
C PRO A 74 9.86 -9.97 28.00
N GLY A 75 10.05 -10.85 27.01
CA GLY A 75 9.03 -11.78 26.52
C GLY A 75 8.05 -11.20 25.48
N THR A 76 8.15 -9.91 25.16
CA THR A 76 7.51 -9.33 23.97
C THR A 76 8.44 -9.47 22.77
N GLY A 77 7.88 -9.75 21.59
CA GLY A 77 8.61 -10.00 20.35
C GLY A 77 9.49 -8.84 19.86
N PHE A 78 10.13 -9.01 18.71
CA PHE A 78 11.19 -8.14 18.22
C PHE A 78 10.69 -6.79 17.69
N ILE A 79 9.58 -6.77 16.93
CA ILE A 79 9.06 -5.56 16.27
C ILE A 79 7.77 -5.11 16.94
N ARG A 80 7.77 -3.91 17.54
CA ARG A 80 6.62 -3.36 18.28
C ARG A 80 6.28 -1.97 17.77
N PRO A 81 5.67 -1.86 16.58
CA PRO A 81 5.34 -0.57 16.02
C PRO A 81 4.13 0.00 16.76
N ASN A 82 4.19 1.29 17.11
CA ASN A 82 2.98 1.99 17.48
C ASN A 82 2.13 2.17 16.21
N PRO A 83 0.85 1.76 16.22
CA PRO A 83 0.09 1.56 14.99
C PRO A 83 -0.08 2.84 14.18
N VAL A 84 -0.38 3.94 14.87
CA VAL A 84 -0.64 5.23 14.22
C VAL A 84 0.65 5.84 13.71
N GLU A 85 1.67 5.93 14.55
CA GLU A 85 2.95 6.54 14.22
C GLU A 85 3.67 5.73 13.14
N GLY A 86 3.66 4.40 13.26
CA GLY A 86 4.18 3.47 12.27
C GLY A 86 3.49 3.63 10.92
N PHE A 87 2.16 3.64 10.90
CA PHE A 87 1.39 3.89 9.68
C PHE A 87 1.74 5.23 9.04
N LEU A 88 1.80 6.32 9.83
CA LEU A 88 2.10 7.65 9.33
C LEU A 88 3.50 7.73 8.71
N VAL A 89 4.52 7.12 9.32
CA VAL A 89 5.88 7.10 8.75
C VAL A 89 5.87 6.43 7.37
N TRP A 90 5.27 5.25 7.25
CA TRP A 90 5.20 4.53 5.97
C TRP A 90 4.33 5.24 4.93
N ALA A 91 3.24 5.89 5.36
CA ALA A 91 2.40 6.71 4.49
C ALA A 91 3.16 7.94 3.97
N ILE A 92 3.95 8.61 4.81
CA ILE A 92 4.80 9.75 4.41
C ILE A 92 5.85 9.28 3.40
N LEU A 93 6.55 8.17 3.66
CA LEU A 93 7.53 7.59 2.73
C LEU A 93 6.88 7.25 1.38
N TRP A 94 5.69 6.65 1.40
CA TRP A 94 4.91 6.37 0.20
C TRP A 94 4.55 7.65 -0.57
N LEU A 95 4.05 8.68 0.12
CA LEU A 95 3.65 9.95 -0.50
C LEU A 95 4.83 10.71 -1.09
N ILE A 96 5.95 10.80 -0.37
CA ILE A 96 7.18 11.45 -0.86
C ILE A 96 7.74 10.69 -2.06
N GLY A 97 7.80 9.36 -1.99
CA GLY A 97 8.26 8.54 -3.11
C GLY A 97 7.37 8.71 -4.34
N ARG A 98 6.05 8.77 -4.15
CA ARG A 98 5.08 9.03 -5.22
C ARG A 98 5.22 10.42 -5.83
N ILE A 99 5.34 11.48 -5.01
CA ILE A 99 5.58 12.85 -5.47
C ILE A 99 6.89 12.90 -6.29
N SER A 100 7.95 12.30 -5.76
CA SER A 100 9.26 12.25 -6.43
C SER A 100 9.16 11.54 -7.78
N PHE A 101 8.44 10.42 -7.85
CA PHE A 101 8.21 9.68 -9.08
C PHE A 101 7.48 10.51 -10.14
N ILE A 102 6.42 11.24 -9.76
CA ILE A 102 5.69 12.13 -10.67
C ILE A 102 6.62 13.23 -11.22
N LEU A 103 7.43 13.84 -10.35
CA LEU A 103 8.40 14.86 -10.75
C LEU A 103 9.47 14.30 -11.70
N ILE A 104 9.95 13.08 -11.45
CA ILE A 104 10.88 12.37 -12.35
C ILE A 104 10.25 12.16 -13.72
N LEU A 105 9.02 11.64 -13.79
CA LEU A 105 8.29 11.44 -15.04
C LEU A 105 8.07 12.74 -15.81
N TRP A 106 7.73 13.83 -15.12
CA TRP A 106 7.58 15.16 -15.73
C TRP A 106 8.88 15.74 -16.26
N SER A 107 9.96 15.60 -15.50
CA SER A 107 11.26 16.15 -15.89
C SER A 107 11.80 15.52 -17.17
N GLY A 108 11.35 14.32 -17.52
CA GLY A 108 11.88 13.54 -18.63
C GLY A 108 13.34 13.12 -18.47
N LYS A 109 13.98 13.39 -17.32
CA LYS A 109 15.41 13.12 -17.08
C LYS A 109 15.77 11.64 -17.19
N LEU A 110 14.83 10.75 -16.86
CA LEU A 110 14.99 9.30 -16.99
C LEU A 110 14.25 8.72 -18.21
N LYS A 111 13.96 9.54 -19.22
CA LYS A 111 13.34 9.05 -20.46
C LYS A 111 14.27 8.03 -21.11
N GLY A 112 13.79 6.79 -21.23
CA GLY A 112 14.56 5.67 -21.77
C GLY A 112 15.42 4.91 -20.76
N ASN A 113 15.36 5.25 -19.47
CA ASN A 113 15.92 4.43 -18.38
C ASN A 113 14.79 3.75 -17.62
N TYR A 114 14.23 2.71 -18.22
CA TYR A 114 13.12 1.92 -17.68
C TYR A 114 13.54 1.15 -16.44
N PHE A 115 14.80 0.70 -16.33
CA PHE A 115 15.34 0.11 -15.11
C PHE A 115 15.10 0.99 -13.89
N ALA A 116 15.54 2.25 -13.95
CA ALA A 116 15.40 3.17 -12.82
C ALA A 116 13.93 3.51 -12.55
N LEU A 117 13.14 3.79 -13.59
CA LEU A 117 11.72 4.15 -13.45
C LEU A 117 10.91 3.03 -12.79
N GLU A 118 11.09 1.78 -13.22
CA GLU A 118 10.35 0.65 -12.68
C GLU A 118 10.78 0.38 -11.21
N ILE A 119 12.06 0.48 -10.86
CA ILE A 119 12.52 0.32 -9.46
C ILE A 119 11.97 1.42 -8.54
N PHE A 120 12.03 2.68 -8.97
CA PHE A 120 11.49 3.80 -8.20
C PHE A 120 10.00 3.65 -7.92
N GLN A 121 9.27 3.10 -8.90
CA GLN A 121 7.85 2.78 -8.74
C GLN A 121 7.63 1.76 -7.62
N GLU A 122 8.41 0.68 -7.58
CA GLU A 122 8.26 -0.38 -6.56
C GLU A 122 8.63 0.06 -5.15
N LEU A 123 9.60 0.99 -5.03
CA LEU A 123 10.05 1.50 -3.75
C LEU A 123 8.88 2.07 -2.95
N TYR A 124 8.15 3.03 -3.55
CA TYR A 124 7.04 3.64 -2.82
C TYR A 124 5.91 2.61 -2.61
N TRP A 125 5.61 1.74 -3.58
CA TRP A 125 4.58 0.70 -3.41
C TRP A 125 4.80 -0.20 -2.20
N THR A 126 6.05 -0.59 -1.98
CA THR A 126 6.45 -1.37 -0.80
C THR A 126 6.13 -0.63 0.51
N CYS A 127 6.31 0.69 0.54
CA CYS A 127 5.97 1.50 1.71
C CYS A 127 4.47 1.46 2.02
N ALA A 128 3.57 1.49 1.02
CA ALA A 128 2.13 1.44 1.26
C ALA A 128 1.68 0.12 1.89
N SER A 129 2.08 -1.01 1.29
CA SER A 129 1.74 -2.34 1.82
C SER A 129 2.29 -2.53 3.23
N THR A 130 3.53 -2.09 3.46
CA THR A 130 4.17 -2.15 4.78
C THR A 130 3.41 -1.30 5.82
N GLY A 131 3.01 -0.07 5.47
CA GLY A 131 2.25 0.80 6.37
C GLY A 131 0.94 0.18 6.84
N CYS A 132 0.19 -0.43 5.92
CA CYS A 132 -1.04 -1.15 6.25
C CYS A 132 -0.79 -2.33 7.20
N ALA A 133 0.23 -3.15 6.94
CA ALA A 133 0.60 -4.28 7.80
C ALA A 133 1.02 -3.80 9.21
N TRP A 134 1.80 -2.72 9.29
CA TRP A 134 2.24 -2.12 10.55
C TRP A 134 1.07 -1.59 11.37
N PHE A 135 0.07 -0.96 10.74
CA PHE A 135 -1.12 -0.50 11.44
C PHE A 135 -1.88 -1.67 12.07
N VAL A 136 -2.17 -2.72 11.29
CA VAL A 136 -2.94 -3.89 11.75
C VAL A 136 -2.24 -4.57 12.91
N ILE A 137 -0.96 -4.91 12.74
CA ILE A 137 -0.20 -5.63 13.76
C ILE A 137 0.11 -4.76 14.98
N GLY A 138 0.46 -3.49 14.77
CA GLY A 138 0.69 -2.55 15.86
C GLY A 138 -0.54 -2.42 16.76
N THR A 139 -1.73 -2.36 16.16
CA THR A 139 -2.98 -2.26 16.93
C THR A 139 -3.27 -3.55 17.69
N TYR A 140 -3.07 -4.70 17.04
CA TYR A 140 -3.23 -6.02 17.65
C TYR A 140 -2.31 -6.22 18.87
N LEU A 141 -1.03 -5.88 18.73
CA LEU A 141 -0.03 -6.04 19.79
C LEU A 141 -0.23 -5.06 20.95
N GLN A 142 -0.57 -3.80 20.64
CA GLN A 142 -0.77 -2.78 21.68
C GLN A 142 -1.96 -3.15 22.58
N ILE A 143 -3.08 -3.60 22.01
CA ILE A 143 -4.26 -4.00 22.79
C ILE A 143 -3.96 -5.25 23.63
N GLY A 144 -3.26 -6.24 23.06
CA GLY A 144 -2.91 -7.46 23.77
C GLY A 144 -1.99 -7.27 24.99
N ASN A 145 -1.14 -6.24 24.99
CA ASN A 145 -0.25 -5.94 26.12
C ASN A 145 -0.96 -5.28 27.31
N HIS A 146 -2.10 -4.62 27.09
CA HIS A 146 -2.90 -4.02 28.16
C HIS A 146 -3.77 -5.05 28.92
N LEU A 147 -3.67 -6.33 28.55
CA LEU A 147 -4.45 -7.40 29.16
C LEU A 147 -3.80 -7.90 30.45
N ASN A 148 -4.58 -7.95 31.53
CA ASN A 148 -4.14 -8.50 32.81
C ASN A 148 -3.73 -9.98 32.66
N SER A 149 -2.75 -10.41 33.45
CA SER A 149 -2.19 -11.78 33.44
C SER A 149 -3.21 -12.91 33.67
N LYS A 150 -4.43 -12.58 34.14
CA LYS A 150 -5.56 -13.51 34.31
C LYS A 150 -6.36 -13.76 33.01
N GLN A 151 -6.26 -12.89 32.01
CA GLN A 151 -6.95 -13.03 30.71
C GLN A 151 -6.06 -13.77 29.67
N ARG A 152 -5.38 -14.84 30.13
CA ARG A 152 -4.38 -15.60 29.36
C ARG A 152 -4.81 -16.14 27.99
N PRO A 153 -6.06 -16.56 27.71
CA PRO A 153 -6.34 -17.20 26.43
C PRO A 153 -6.20 -16.27 25.22
N TRP A 154 -6.12 -14.94 25.44
CA TRP A 154 -6.15 -13.93 24.38
C TRP A 154 -4.83 -13.18 24.19
N ARG A 155 -3.69 -13.77 24.59
CA ARG A 155 -2.39 -13.14 24.35
C ARG A 155 -2.00 -13.19 22.86
N PRO A 156 -1.52 -12.08 22.28
CA PRO A 156 -0.99 -12.07 20.93
C PRO A 156 0.07 -13.14 20.73
N ASN A 157 -0.03 -13.89 19.63
CA ASN A 157 1.08 -14.76 19.22
C ASN A 157 2.21 -13.88 18.67
N ASN A 158 3.12 -13.49 19.54
CA ASN A 158 4.25 -12.62 19.23
C ASN A 158 5.07 -13.10 18.03
N LYS A 159 5.31 -14.42 17.92
CA LYS A 159 6.08 -15.01 16.81
C LYS A 159 5.34 -14.87 15.48
N LEU A 160 4.03 -15.11 15.49
CA LEU A 160 3.20 -14.98 14.29
C LEU A 160 3.12 -13.53 13.81
N SER A 161 2.90 -12.59 14.74
CA SER A 161 2.86 -11.15 14.42
C SER A 161 4.20 -10.61 13.90
N ASP A 162 5.32 -10.99 14.53
CA ASP A 162 6.65 -10.60 14.09
C ASP A 162 6.98 -11.21 12.71
N GLY A 163 6.66 -12.50 12.52
CA GLY A 163 6.84 -13.18 11.24
C GLY A 163 6.05 -12.52 10.13
N TYR A 164 4.78 -12.17 10.37
CA TYR A 164 3.96 -11.46 9.40
C TYR A 164 4.54 -10.08 9.04
N LEU A 165 5.00 -9.30 10.03
CA LEU A 165 5.64 -8.01 9.78
C LEU A 165 6.94 -8.15 8.97
N LEU A 166 7.78 -9.13 9.30
CA LEU A 166 9.02 -9.40 8.58
C LEU A 166 8.75 -9.82 7.13
N ILE A 167 7.75 -10.68 6.90
CA ILE A 167 7.32 -11.08 5.56
C ILE A 167 6.89 -9.85 4.77
N MET A 168 5.97 -9.04 5.30
CA MET A 168 5.42 -7.88 4.59
C MET A 168 6.45 -6.77 4.36
N THR A 169 7.42 -6.59 5.26
CA THR A 169 8.39 -5.48 5.20
C THR A 169 9.65 -5.85 4.41
N ILE A 170 10.12 -7.09 4.50
CA ILE A 170 11.43 -7.52 3.96
C ILE A 170 11.28 -8.51 2.81
N ILE A 171 10.46 -9.54 2.97
CA ILE A 171 10.36 -10.61 1.96
C ILE A 171 9.62 -10.12 0.70
N VAL A 172 8.58 -9.30 0.86
CA VAL A 172 7.87 -8.67 -0.27
C VAL A 172 8.84 -7.92 -1.19
N PRO A 173 9.62 -6.91 -0.74
CA PRO A 173 10.54 -6.22 -1.63
C PRO A 173 11.64 -7.14 -2.18
N MET A 174 12.17 -8.08 -1.38
CA MET A 174 13.18 -9.03 -1.84
C MET A 174 12.72 -9.92 -2.99
N THR A 175 11.42 -10.21 -3.08
CA THR A 175 10.87 -11.03 -4.19
C THR A 175 10.44 -10.19 -5.39
N VAL A 176 9.87 -9.01 -5.15
CA VAL A 176 9.33 -8.16 -6.23
C VAL A 176 10.41 -7.32 -6.91
N TRP A 177 11.31 -6.69 -6.14
CA TRP A 177 12.27 -5.72 -6.69
C TRP A 177 13.23 -6.34 -7.71
N PRO A 178 13.78 -7.55 -7.52
CA PRO A 178 14.64 -8.16 -8.54
C PRO A 178 13.91 -8.40 -9.85
N VAL A 179 12.67 -8.90 -9.81
CA VAL A 179 11.85 -9.13 -11.02
C VAL A 179 11.60 -7.81 -11.75
N THR A 180 11.29 -6.76 -11.00
CA THR A 180 11.13 -5.40 -11.54
C THR A 180 12.41 -4.89 -12.20
N ALA A 181 13.53 -4.97 -11.50
CA ALA A 181 14.83 -4.53 -11.99
C ALA A 181 15.20 -5.23 -13.31
N ILE A 182 15.05 -6.56 -13.34
CA ILE A 182 15.30 -7.37 -14.55
C ILE A 182 14.33 -6.98 -15.67
N SER A 183 13.05 -6.74 -15.36
CA SER A 183 12.06 -6.31 -16.35
C SER A 183 12.40 -4.96 -16.99
N GLY A 184 12.84 -3.99 -16.21
CA GLY A 184 13.28 -2.68 -16.68
C GLY A 184 14.57 -2.80 -17.52
N TYR A 185 15.52 -3.63 -17.09
CA TYR A 185 16.74 -3.90 -17.86
C TYR A 185 16.44 -4.48 -19.25
N PHE A 186 15.57 -5.49 -19.36
CA PHE A 186 15.21 -6.05 -20.67
C PHE A 186 14.45 -5.05 -21.54
N ARG A 187 13.70 -4.14 -20.94
CA ARG A 187 13.02 -3.05 -21.65
C ARG A 187 14.03 -2.04 -22.21
N ASP A 188 15.06 -1.68 -21.44
CA ASP A 188 16.17 -0.83 -21.90
C ASP A 188 16.95 -1.47 -23.06
N LYS A 189 17.02 -2.81 -23.09
CA LYS A 189 17.64 -3.59 -24.18
C LYS A 189 16.71 -3.87 -25.37
N ASN A 190 15.54 -3.22 -25.44
CA ASN A 190 14.52 -3.42 -26.48
C ASN A 190 14.00 -4.87 -26.59
N ASN A 191 14.15 -5.70 -25.55
CA ASN A 191 13.58 -7.04 -25.51
C ASN A 191 12.19 -7.00 -24.87
N ALA A 192 11.21 -6.49 -25.65
CA ALA A 192 9.85 -6.26 -25.15
C ALA A 192 9.15 -7.55 -24.68
N LYS A 193 9.44 -8.70 -25.31
CA LYS A 193 8.79 -9.98 -24.98
C LYS A 193 9.17 -10.48 -23.59
N ILE A 194 10.47 -10.46 -23.26
CA ILE A 194 10.94 -10.85 -21.92
C ILE A 194 10.48 -9.83 -20.89
N ALA A 195 10.58 -8.53 -21.19
CA ALA A 195 10.11 -7.48 -20.30
C ALA A 195 8.62 -7.63 -19.98
N ASP A 196 7.77 -7.90 -20.98
CA ASP A 196 6.33 -8.07 -20.79
C ASP A 196 6.00 -9.28 -19.91
N THR A 197 6.69 -10.40 -20.14
CA THR A 197 6.54 -11.62 -19.33
C THR A 197 6.92 -11.36 -17.87
N LEU A 198 8.02 -10.66 -17.62
CA LEU A 198 8.46 -10.31 -16.26
C LEU A 198 7.53 -9.30 -15.59
N ILE A 199 6.96 -8.35 -16.34
CA ILE A 199 5.95 -7.43 -15.80
C ILE A 199 4.69 -8.20 -15.38
N THR A 200 4.27 -9.20 -16.15
CA THR A 200 3.16 -10.09 -15.78
C THR A 200 3.47 -10.88 -14.51
N ILE A 201 4.66 -11.48 -14.41
CA ILE A 201 5.12 -12.19 -13.20
C ILE A 201 5.13 -11.24 -11.99
N ARG A 202 5.62 -10.01 -12.16
CA ARG A 202 5.61 -8.98 -11.12
C ARG A 202 4.19 -8.69 -10.62
N TYR A 203 3.21 -8.53 -11.51
CA TYR A 203 1.81 -8.33 -11.10
C TYR A 203 1.23 -9.54 -10.39
N LEU A 204 1.59 -10.76 -10.79
CA LEU A 204 1.19 -11.99 -10.07
C LEU A 204 1.78 -12.03 -8.65
N LEU A 205 3.07 -11.70 -8.50
CA LEU A 205 3.71 -11.63 -7.18
C LEU A 205 3.03 -10.59 -6.29
N TRP A 206 2.75 -9.39 -6.81
CA TRP A 206 1.98 -8.39 -6.07
C TRP A 206 0.59 -8.86 -5.69
N SER A 207 -0.12 -9.53 -6.60
CA SER A 207 -1.42 -10.13 -6.30
C SER A 207 -1.29 -11.10 -5.12
N LEU A 208 -0.36 -12.06 -5.16
CA LEU A 208 -0.13 -12.99 -4.05
C LEU A 208 0.15 -12.26 -2.73
N TRP A 209 0.98 -11.23 -2.75
CA TRP A 209 1.30 -10.44 -1.55
C TRP A 209 0.12 -9.63 -1.02
N PHE A 210 -0.72 -9.06 -1.88
CA PHE A 210 -1.94 -8.38 -1.46
C PHE A 210 -3.00 -9.36 -0.94
N GLY A 211 -3.07 -10.56 -1.50
CA GLY A 211 -3.88 -11.66 -0.97
C GLY A 211 -3.44 -12.06 0.44
N PHE A 212 -2.13 -12.24 0.64
CA PHE A 212 -1.55 -12.49 1.97
C PHE A 212 -1.79 -11.32 2.94
N GLY A 213 -1.68 -10.08 2.44
CA GLY A 213 -2.04 -8.85 3.15
C GLY A 213 -3.50 -8.84 3.63
N ALA A 214 -4.45 -9.19 2.76
CA ALA A 214 -5.86 -9.31 3.07
C ALA A 214 -6.13 -10.41 4.11
N MET A 215 -5.52 -11.60 3.94
CA MET A 215 -5.66 -12.71 4.90
C MET A 215 -5.16 -12.33 6.29
N GLY A 216 -3.98 -11.68 6.37
CA GLY A 216 -3.46 -11.18 7.64
C GLY A 216 -4.36 -10.12 8.27
N SER A 217 -4.82 -9.16 7.47
CA SER A 217 -5.74 -8.12 7.93
C SER A 217 -7.06 -8.71 8.46
N PHE A 218 -7.59 -9.73 7.80
CA PHE A 218 -8.79 -10.43 8.25
C PHE A 218 -8.54 -11.20 9.55
N TYR A 219 -7.47 -12.00 9.61
CA TYR A 219 -7.13 -12.81 10.79
C TYR A 219 -6.88 -11.94 12.03
N PHE A 220 -5.89 -11.04 11.96
CA PHE A 220 -5.55 -10.17 13.09
C PHE A 220 -6.66 -9.17 13.40
N GLY A 221 -7.38 -8.68 12.38
CA GLY A 221 -8.51 -7.77 12.56
C GLY A 221 -9.69 -8.44 13.28
N LYS A 222 -10.01 -9.69 12.95
CA LYS A 222 -11.05 -10.47 13.63
C LYS A 222 -10.68 -10.73 15.09
N GLU A 223 -9.46 -11.22 15.34
CA GLU A 223 -8.95 -11.44 16.70
C GLU A 223 -8.99 -10.15 17.52
N LEU A 224 -8.53 -9.03 16.96
CA LEU A 224 -8.56 -7.73 17.61
C LEU A 224 -9.99 -7.30 17.98
N CYS A 225 -10.94 -7.48 17.06
CA CYS A 225 -12.34 -7.13 17.31
C CYS A 225 -12.95 -7.99 18.42
N ASN A 226 -12.64 -9.29 18.47
CA ASN A 226 -13.12 -10.20 19.50
C ASN A 226 -12.59 -9.80 20.87
N ILE A 227 -11.28 -9.57 20.97
CA ILE A 227 -10.63 -9.12 22.21
C ILE A 227 -11.28 -7.83 22.69
N LEU A 228 -11.32 -6.80 21.84
CA LEU A 228 -11.82 -5.49 22.25
C LEU A 228 -13.32 -5.50 22.60
N SER A 229 -14.13 -6.30 21.92
CA SER A 229 -15.54 -6.52 22.29
C SER A 229 -15.67 -7.19 23.66
N TYR A 230 -14.89 -8.22 23.94
CA TYR A 230 -14.87 -8.88 25.25
C TYR A 230 -14.49 -7.90 26.37
N HIS A 231 -13.49 -7.04 26.15
CA HIS A 231 -13.10 -6.02 27.12
C HIS A 231 -14.19 -5.02 27.44
N ILE A 232 -14.94 -4.59 26.43
CA ILE A 232 -16.05 -3.68 26.62
C ILE A 232 -17.17 -4.36 27.43
N THR A 233 -17.43 -5.64 27.18
CA THR A 233 -18.43 -6.40 27.96
C THR A 233 -18.01 -6.53 29.43
N VAL A 234 -16.78 -6.95 29.70
CA VAL A 234 -16.25 -7.05 31.08
C VAL A 234 -16.25 -5.68 31.77
N ALA A 235 -15.90 -4.62 31.04
CA ALA A 235 -15.90 -3.26 31.59
C ALA A 235 -17.31 -2.77 31.97
N LYS A 236 -18.34 -3.19 31.23
CA LYS A 236 -19.75 -2.90 31.55
C LYS A 236 -20.23 -3.64 32.79
N GLU A 237 -19.79 -4.88 32.96
CA GLU A 237 -20.15 -5.72 34.12
C GLU A 237 -19.42 -5.27 35.39
N SER A 238 -18.20 -4.71 35.26
CA SER A 238 -17.50 -4.12 36.39
C SER A 238 -18.10 -2.76 36.76
N ASN A 239 -18.89 -2.70 37.82
CA ASN A 239 -19.49 -1.47 38.38
C ASN A 239 -18.47 -0.36 38.77
N HIS A 240 -17.17 -0.60 38.61
CA HIS A 240 -16.09 0.34 38.90
C HIS A 240 -15.75 1.30 37.73
N ILE A 241 -16.37 1.14 36.56
CA ILE A 241 -16.05 1.95 35.37
C ILE A 241 -17.18 2.93 35.06
N THR A 242 -16.84 4.21 34.84
CA THR A 242 -17.82 5.24 34.47
C THR A 242 -18.42 4.98 33.09
N VAL A 243 -19.73 5.24 32.94
CA VAL A 243 -20.48 5.08 31.68
C VAL A 243 -19.76 5.77 30.51
N GLY A 244 -19.30 7.00 30.71
CA GLY A 244 -18.56 7.76 29.69
C GLY A 244 -17.19 7.15 29.29
N ARG A 245 -16.57 6.30 30.12
CA ARG A 245 -15.38 5.54 29.70
C ARG A 245 -15.75 4.38 28.78
N VAL A 246 -16.85 3.69 29.06
CA VAL A 246 -17.36 2.61 28.21
C VAL A 246 -17.75 3.13 26.83
N GLU A 247 -18.46 4.27 26.76
CA GLU A 247 -18.84 4.91 25.50
C GLU A 247 -17.61 5.29 24.65
N ARG A 248 -16.57 5.84 25.28
CA ARG A 248 -15.29 6.13 24.60
C ARG A 248 -14.63 4.88 24.05
N MET A 249 -14.65 3.76 24.79
CA MET A 249 -14.12 2.48 24.31
C MET A 249 -14.92 1.93 23.12
N GLN A 250 -16.26 2.03 23.15
CA GLN A 250 -17.12 1.63 22.03
C GLN A 250 -16.88 2.49 20.79
N SER A 251 -16.76 3.81 20.95
CA SER A 251 -16.41 4.73 19.87
C SER A 251 -15.04 4.39 19.28
N GLY A 252 -14.05 4.10 20.13
CA GLY A 252 -12.72 3.63 19.71
C GLY A 252 -12.77 2.33 18.91
N LEU A 253 -13.54 1.33 19.36
CA LEU A 253 -13.75 0.07 18.64
C LEU A 253 -14.39 0.30 17.26
N LYS A 254 -15.40 1.18 17.16
CA LYS A 254 -16.05 1.50 15.89
C LYS A 254 -15.05 2.12 14.89
N LYS A 255 -14.20 3.03 15.36
CA LYS A 255 -13.12 3.63 14.55
C LYS A 255 -12.11 2.60 14.08
N ILE A 256 -11.63 1.74 14.97
CA ILE A 256 -10.68 0.66 14.62
C ILE A 256 -11.30 -0.29 13.59
N ARG A 257 -12.55 -0.72 13.77
CA ARG A 257 -13.27 -1.57 12.80
C ARG A 257 -13.36 -0.93 11.43
N PHE A 258 -13.71 0.36 11.39
CA PHE A 258 -13.79 1.11 10.15
C PHE A 258 -12.42 1.19 9.45
N THR A 259 -11.36 1.51 10.19
CA THR A 259 -9.99 1.55 9.64
C THR A 259 -9.53 0.18 9.12
N LEU A 260 -9.76 -0.90 9.88
CA LEU A 260 -9.43 -2.26 9.45
C LEU A 260 -10.19 -2.66 8.19
N TYR A 261 -11.47 -2.29 8.09
CA TYR A 261 -12.29 -2.54 6.92
C TYR A 261 -11.73 -1.84 5.68
N ILE A 262 -11.32 -0.57 5.79
CA ILE A 262 -10.67 0.17 4.70
C ILE A 262 -9.36 -0.50 4.27
N ILE A 263 -8.52 -0.90 5.22
CA ILE A 263 -7.25 -1.58 4.92
C ILE A 263 -7.51 -2.92 4.21
N MET A 264 -8.46 -3.72 4.70
CA MET A 264 -8.84 -4.98 4.07
C MET A 264 -9.38 -4.77 2.65
N LEU A 265 -10.28 -3.79 2.46
CA LEU A 265 -10.81 -3.43 1.14
C LEU A 265 -9.69 -2.99 0.19
N THR A 266 -8.68 -2.29 0.71
CA THR A 266 -7.51 -1.86 -0.07
C THR A 266 -6.69 -3.04 -0.55
N TYR A 267 -6.41 -4.00 0.33
CA TYR A 267 -5.73 -5.24 -0.05
C TYR A 267 -6.53 -6.04 -1.09
N LEU A 268 -7.84 -6.19 -0.89
CA LEU A 268 -8.70 -6.90 -1.84
C LEU A 268 -8.78 -6.20 -3.20
N TYR A 269 -8.87 -4.87 -3.20
CA TYR A 269 -8.84 -4.08 -4.43
C TYR A 269 -7.52 -4.27 -5.19
N TYR A 270 -6.36 -4.25 -4.52
CA TYR A 270 -5.10 -4.47 -5.22
C TYR A 270 -4.84 -5.93 -5.59
N PHE A 271 -5.35 -6.88 -4.82
CA PHE A 271 -5.37 -8.29 -5.22
C PHE A 271 -6.12 -8.47 -6.54
N THR A 272 -7.34 -7.92 -6.67
CA THR A 272 -8.12 -8.02 -7.91
C THR A 272 -7.47 -7.22 -9.04
N TYR A 273 -7.04 -5.98 -8.79
CA TYR A 273 -6.37 -5.13 -9.76
C TYR A 273 -5.11 -5.80 -10.33
N CYS A 274 -4.22 -6.31 -9.48
CA CYS A 274 -2.98 -6.95 -9.92
C CYS A 274 -3.24 -8.28 -10.64
N THR A 275 -4.25 -9.04 -10.22
CA THR A 275 -4.68 -10.26 -10.94
C THR A 275 -5.19 -9.92 -12.34
N THR A 276 -6.10 -8.95 -12.45
CA THR A 276 -6.63 -8.48 -13.74
C THR A 276 -5.51 -7.92 -14.62
N ALA A 277 -4.60 -7.12 -14.06
CA ALA A 277 -3.44 -6.61 -14.79
C ALA A 277 -2.53 -7.75 -15.26
N SER A 278 -2.26 -8.77 -14.44
CA SER A 278 -1.41 -9.88 -14.87
C SER A 278 -1.98 -10.66 -16.05
N ILE A 279 -3.30 -10.90 -16.08
CA ILE A 279 -3.95 -11.71 -17.11
C ILE A 279 -4.23 -10.87 -18.36
N PHE A 280 -4.75 -9.66 -18.19
CA PHE A 280 -5.34 -8.89 -19.28
C PHE A 280 -4.52 -7.66 -19.70
N ARG A 281 -3.35 -7.38 -19.11
CA ARG A 281 -2.60 -6.13 -19.39
C ARG A 281 -2.34 -5.91 -20.88
N LYS A 282 -1.87 -6.91 -21.63
CA LYS A 282 -1.62 -6.76 -23.07
C LYS A 282 -2.89 -6.29 -23.78
N TRP A 283 -4.03 -6.92 -23.50
CA TRP A 283 -5.31 -6.52 -24.08
C TRP A 283 -5.77 -5.13 -23.60
N LEU A 284 -5.69 -4.84 -22.30
CA LEU A 284 -6.11 -3.57 -21.70
C LEU A 284 -5.33 -2.37 -22.25
N VAL A 285 -4.01 -2.52 -22.40
CA VAL A 285 -3.14 -1.45 -22.90
C VAL A 285 -3.35 -1.22 -24.40
N THR A 286 -3.60 -2.28 -25.17
CA THR A 286 -3.59 -2.20 -26.65
C THR A 286 -4.98 -2.03 -27.28
N HIS A 287 -6.03 -2.59 -26.69
CA HIS A 287 -7.37 -2.63 -27.30
C HIS A 287 -8.37 -1.66 -26.63
N SER A 288 -8.09 -1.16 -25.43
CA SER A 288 -9.06 -0.31 -24.72
C SER A 288 -8.42 0.88 -23.99
N LYS A 289 -8.32 2.00 -24.71
CA LYS A 289 -7.87 3.29 -24.17
C LYS A 289 -8.66 3.70 -22.92
N SER A 290 -9.98 3.57 -22.94
CA SER A 290 -10.84 3.94 -21.80
C SER A 290 -10.53 3.09 -20.57
N LEU A 291 -10.34 1.78 -20.72
CA LEU A 291 -9.98 0.90 -19.60
C LEU A 291 -8.58 1.21 -19.07
N ASN A 292 -7.62 1.55 -19.95
CA ASN A 292 -6.28 1.95 -19.51
C ASN A 292 -6.32 3.25 -18.67
N ILE A 293 -7.16 4.22 -19.05
CA ILE A 293 -7.41 5.44 -18.26
C ILE A 293 -8.07 5.10 -16.92
N VAL A 294 -9.09 4.23 -16.90
CA VAL A 294 -9.75 3.80 -15.65
C VAL A 294 -8.75 3.07 -14.74
N MET A 295 -7.90 2.21 -15.29
CA MET A 295 -6.82 1.56 -14.54
C MET A 295 -5.87 2.59 -13.94
N PHE A 296 -5.45 3.59 -14.72
CA PHE A 296 -4.63 4.68 -14.21
C PHE A 296 -5.31 5.41 -13.05
N VAL A 297 -6.56 5.84 -13.24
CA VAL A 297 -7.28 6.65 -12.25
C VAL A 297 -7.43 5.85 -10.95
N THR A 298 -7.90 4.61 -11.06
CA THR A 298 -8.09 3.77 -9.87
C THR A 298 -6.75 3.45 -9.19
N TYR A 299 -5.71 3.12 -9.95
CA TYR A 299 -4.36 2.92 -9.42
C TYR A 299 -3.78 4.17 -8.73
N ALA A 300 -4.03 5.35 -9.32
CA ALA A 300 -3.41 6.57 -8.89
C ALA A 300 -4.09 7.20 -7.68
N PHE A 301 -5.42 7.16 -7.63
CA PHE A 301 -6.21 7.88 -6.65
C PHE A 301 -6.72 7.02 -5.49
N PHE A 302 -6.77 5.69 -5.64
CA PHE A 302 -7.29 4.83 -4.57
C PHE A 302 -6.44 4.86 -3.29
N ASN A 303 -5.13 4.66 -3.39
CA ASN A 303 -4.21 4.70 -2.24
C ASN A 303 -4.22 6.05 -1.47
N PRO A 304 -4.08 7.23 -2.12
CA PRO A 304 -4.20 8.51 -1.43
C PRO A 304 -5.53 8.65 -0.68
N LEU A 305 -6.65 8.26 -1.30
CA LEU A 305 -7.96 8.32 -0.67
C LEU A 305 -8.03 7.42 0.56
N CYS A 306 -7.52 6.18 0.48
CA CYS A 306 -7.45 5.30 1.64
C CYS A 306 -6.63 5.90 2.78
N ILE A 307 -5.45 6.47 2.50
CA ILE A 307 -4.64 7.15 3.51
C ILE A 307 -5.41 8.31 4.14
N LEU A 308 -6.10 9.12 3.33
CA LEU A 308 -6.91 10.24 3.82
C LEU A 308 -8.01 9.75 4.77
N PHE A 309 -8.75 8.70 4.43
CA PHE A 309 -9.79 8.14 5.29
C PHE A 309 -9.23 7.56 6.60
N VAL A 310 -8.10 6.85 6.52
CA VAL A 310 -7.42 6.28 7.71
C VAL A 310 -6.97 7.42 8.63
N VAL A 311 -6.29 8.43 8.09
CA VAL A 311 -5.82 9.61 8.83
C VAL A 311 -6.99 10.37 9.44
N ALA A 312 -8.06 10.63 8.69
CA ALA A 312 -9.25 11.30 9.20
C ALA A 312 -9.87 10.53 10.39
N THR A 313 -9.94 9.20 10.29
CA THR A 313 -10.49 8.35 11.37
C THR A 313 -9.62 8.41 12.63
N ILE A 314 -8.30 8.47 12.48
CA ILE A 314 -7.34 8.51 13.59
C ILE A 314 -7.28 9.89 14.25
N SER A 315 -7.40 10.97 13.46
CA SER A 315 -7.27 12.35 13.93
C SER A 315 -8.44 12.85 14.79
N ILE A 316 -9.64 12.29 14.65
CA ILE A 316 -10.84 12.70 15.43
C ILE A 316 -10.77 12.11 16.86
N ARG A 317 -9.72 12.37 17.62
CA ARG A 317 -9.61 11.98 19.04
C ARG A 317 -9.91 13.14 19.96
#